data_AF-A0A963NLX6-F1
#
_entry.id   AF-A0A963NLX6-F1
#
_cell.length_a   1.000
_cell.length_b   1.000
_cell.length_c   1.000
_cell.angle_alpha   90.00
_cell.angle_beta   90.00
_cell.angle_gamma   90.00
#
_symmetry.space_group_name_H-M   'P 1'
#
loop_
_entity.id
_entity.type
_entity.pdbx_description
1 polymer ?
#
loop_
_entity_poly.entity_id
_entity_poly.type
_entity_poly.pdbx_seq_one_letter_code
_entity_poly.pdbx_strand_id
1 'polypeptide(L)'
;RVALARALIMDPPLLLLDEPTAGLDPNGADAFCELVRELHAALGTTMVMVTHDLDTLFALATRVAVLADRKVIVTGAPAEVAHFPHPFVEQFFLGERGRRAMAPVQAGKET
;
A
#
# COMPACT_ATOMS: atom_id res chain seq x y z
N ARG A 1 10.98 -0.37 11.53
CA ARG A 1 11.84 0.85 11.50
C ARG A 1 13.34 0.54 11.40
N VAL A 2 13.97 -0.18 12.35
CA VAL A 2 15.41 -0.53 12.25
C VAL A 2 15.76 -1.33 10.98
N ALA A 3 14.93 -2.31 10.60
CA ALA A 3 15.14 -3.08 9.38
C ALA A 3 15.09 -2.22 8.09
N LEU A 4 14.20 -1.22 8.05
CA LEU A 4 14.10 -0.26 6.96
C LEU A 4 15.36 0.60 6.86
N ALA A 5 15.82 1.16 7.98
CA ALA A 5 17.07 1.93 8.03
C ALA A 5 18.28 1.10 7.56
N ARG A 6 18.36 -0.17 7.97
CA ARG A 6 19.39 -1.10 7.51
C ARG A 6 19.34 -1.33 6.00
N ALA A 7 18.15 -1.43 5.42
CA ALA A 7 18.01 -1.62 3.97
C ALA A 7 18.43 -0.36 3.18
N LEU A 8 18.20 0.83 3.75
CA LEU A 8 18.50 2.11 3.11
C LEU A 8 19.97 2.55 3.22
N ILE A 9 20.76 1.98 4.14
CA ILE A 9 22.15 2.41 4.37
C ILE A 9 23.05 2.29 3.14
N MET A 10 22.69 1.41 2.20
CA MET A 10 23.43 1.17 0.96
C MET A 10 22.97 2.06 -0.20
N ASP A 11 22.06 3.01 0.05
CA ASP A 11 21.43 3.85 -0.98
C ASP A 11 20.93 3.02 -2.18
N PRO A 12 20.06 2.03 -1.96
CA PRO A 12 19.68 1.10 -3.02
C PRO A 12 18.79 1.81 -4.06
N PRO A 13 18.93 1.48 -5.36
CA PRO A 13 18.02 2.00 -6.39
C PRO A 13 16.61 1.40 -6.29
N LEU A 14 16.47 0.24 -5.65
CA LEU A 14 15.22 -0.50 -5.47
C LEU A 14 15.13 -1.06 -4.05
N LEU A 15 13.99 -0.81 -3.39
CA LEU A 15 13.65 -1.35 -2.09
C LEU A 15 12.46 -2.32 -2.21
N LEU A 16 12.63 -3.53 -1.68
CA LEU A 16 11.58 -4.54 -1.60
C LEU A 16 11.03 -4.61 -0.17
N LEU A 17 9.71 -4.53 -0.04
CA LEU A 17 8.99 -4.54 1.24
C LEU A 17 7.98 -5.68 1.24
N ASP A 18 8.09 -6.60 2.19
CA ASP A 18 7.13 -7.70 2.36
C ASP A 18 6.30 -7.44 3.62
N GLU A 19 5.00 -7.17 3.44
CA GLU A 19 4.04 -6.84 4.49
C GLU A 19 4.56 -5.81 5.52
N PRO A 20 4.93 -4.60 5.08
CA PRO A 20 5.75 -3.70 5.88
C PRO A 20 5.04 -3.09 7.10
N THR A 21 3.70 -3.11 7.10
CA THR A 21 2.84 -2.63 8.19
C THR A 21 2.32 -3.76 9.08
N ALA A 22 2.65 -5.03 8.78
CA ALA A 22 2.14 -6.17 9.54
C ALA A 22 2.63 -6.15 11.00
N GLY A 23 1.69 -6.39 11.93
CA GLY A 23 1.96 -6.40 13.37
C GLY A 23 2.08 -5.02 14.01
N LEU A 24 1.87 -3.94 13.26
CA LEU A 24 1.71 -2.59 13.81
C LEU A 24 0.25 -2.35 14.21
N ASP A 25 0.04 -1.55 15.24
CA ASP A 25 -1.27 -0.94 15.52
C ASP A 25 -1.61 0.12 14.45
N PRO A 26 -2.87 0.56 14.33
CA PRO A 26 -3.29 1.51 13.30
C PRO A 26 -2.45 2.80 13.25
N ASN A 27 -2.19 3.43 14.40
CA ASN A 27 -1.39 4.66 14.45
C ASN A 27 0.07 4.38 14.03
N GLY A 28 0.60 3.22 14.41
CA GLY A 28 1.92 2.75 14.01
C GLY A 28 2.04 2.53 12.50
N ALA A 29 1.01 1.98 11.87
CA ALA A 29 0.92 1.76 10.42
C ALA A 29 0.84 3.09 9.65
N ASP A 30 0.01 4.03 10.10
CA ASP A 30 -0.08 5.38 9.51
C ASP A 30 1.26 6.11 9.57
N ALA A 31 1.89 6.13 10.75
CA ALA A 31 3.20 6.75 10.92
C ALA A 31 4.30 6.05 10.09
N PHE A 32 4.16 4.75 9.83
CA PHE A 32 5.07 4.04 8.94
C PHE A 32 4.85 4.42 7.47
N CYS A 33 3.60 4.55 7.03
CA CYS A 33 3.27 5.00 5.68
C CYS A 33 3.82 6.42 5.43
N GLU A 34 3.61 7.35 6.35
CA GLU A 34 4.17 8.70 6.24
C GLU A 34 5.69 8.68 6.12
N LEU A 35 6.38 7.89 6.95
CA LEU A 35 7.83 7.72 6.86
C LEU A 35 8.27 7.21 5.48
N VAL A 36 7.59 6.20 4.93
CA VAL A 36 7.92 5.64 3.61
C VAL A 36 7.70 6.69 2.51
N ARG A 37 6.62 7.46 2.59
CA ARG A 37 6.31 8.54 1.65
C ARG A 37 7.39 9.63 1.65
N GLU A 38 7.83 10.06 2.83
CA GLU A 38 8.92 11.03 3.00
C GLU A 38 10.24 10.51 2.44
N LEU A 39 10.58 9.25 2.72
CA LEU A 39 11.81 8.62 2.22
C LEU A 39 11.81 8.49 0.70
N HIS A 40 10.69 8.07 0.11
CA HIS A 40 10.53 8.02 -1.34
C HIS A 40 10.74 9.40 -1.96
N ALA A 41 10.14 10.45 -1.39
CA ALA A 41 10.28 11.82 -1.88
C ALA A 41 11.72 12.36 -1.75
N ALA A 42 12.43 12.00 -0.67
CA ALA A 42 13.78 12.49 -0.41
C ALA A 42 14.85 11.76 -1.23
N LEU A 43 14.71 10.44 -1.42
CA LEU A 43 15.74 9.60 -2.01
C LEU A 43 15.48 9.27 -3.49
N GLY A 44 14.24 9.36 -3.95
CA GLY A 44 13.87 8.93 -5.31
C GLY A 44 14.01 7.42 -5.55
N THR A 45 14.19 6.63 -4.49
CA THR A 45 14.31 5.17 -4.53
C THR A 45 13.02 4.55 -5.05
N THR A 46 13.11 3.60 -5.98
CA THR A 46 11.94 2.82 -6.40
C THR A 46 11.57 1.84 -5.29
N MET A 47 10.28 1.73 -4.95
CA MET A 47 9.80 0.82 -3.91
C MET A 47 8.79 -0.16 -4.51
N VAL A 48 8.98 -1.44 -4.22
CA VAL A 48 8.01 -2.50 -4.54
C VAL A 48 7.60 -3.16 -3.24
N MET A 49 6.30 -3.16 -2.97
CA MET A 49 5.74 -3.77 -1.77
C MET A 49 4.73 -4.87 -2.09
N VAL A 50 4.72 -5.89 -1.26
CA VAL A 50 3.67 -6.89 -1.20
C VAL A 50 2.84 -6.60 0.04
N THR A 51 1.53 -6.41 -0.14
CA THR A 51 0.62 -6.28 1.00
C THR A 51 -0.79 -6.73 0.66
N HIS A 52 -1.50 -7.20 1.69
CA HIS A 52 -2.94 -7.40 1.66
C HIS A 52 -3.72 -6.29 2.39
N ASP A 53 -3.01 -5.29 2.91
CA ASP A 53 -3.59 -4.15 3.62
C ASP A 53 -3.98 -3.03 2.63
N LEU A 54 -5.27 -2.70 2.60
CA LEU A 54 -5.82 -1.73 1.65
C LEU A 54 -5.46 -0.29 2.01
N ASP A 55 -5.36 0.03 3.30
CA ASP A 55 -5.01 1.37 3.75
C ASP A 55 -3.57 1.71 3.33
N THR A 56 -2.63 0.79 3.55
CA THR A 56 -1.23 0.88 3.09
C THR A 56 -1.16 0.97 1.56
N LEU A 57 -1.94 0.15 0.85
CA LEU A 57 -2.00 0.17 -0.61
C LEU A 57 -2.45 1.53 -1.13
N PHE A 58 -3.55 2.08 -0.62
CA PHE A 58 -4.07 3.38 -1.09
C PHE A 58 -3.22 4.56 -0.64
N ALA A 59 -2.54 4.46 0.51
CA ALA A 59 -1.65 5.51 1.00
C ALA A 59 -0.35 5.63 0.19
N LEU A 60 0.21 4.51 -0.29
CA LEU A 60 1.57 4.48 -0.84
C LEU A 60 1.66 4.09 -2.32
N ALA A 61 0.76 3.25 -2.83
CA ALA A 61 0.93 2.64 -4.15
C ALA A 61 0.59 3.62 -5.27
N THR A 62 1.56 3.87 -6.15
CA THR A 62 1.34 4.57 -7.43
C THR A 62 0.84 3.64 -8.53
N ARG A 63 1.24 2.36 -8.46
CA ARG A 63 0.81 1.29 -9.37
C ARG A 63 0.63 -0.01 -8.60
N VAL A 64 -0.40 -0.76 -8.93
CA VAL A 64 -0.74 -2.05 -8.31
C VAL A 64 -0.71 -3.13 -9.38
N ALA A 65 -0.17 -4.29 -9.02
CA ALA A 65 -0.28 -5.53 -9.79
C ALA A 65 -1.02 -6.56 -8.92
N VAL A 66 -2.08 -7.17 -9.47
CA VAL A 66 -2.83 -8.20 -8.76
C VAL A 66 -2.41 -9.57 -9.26
N LEU A 67 -1.96 -10.43 -8.33
CA LEU A 67 -1.62 -11.81 -8.60
C LEU A 67 -2.80 -12.72 -8.22
N ALA A 68 -3.41 -13.38 -9.21
CA ALA A 68 -4.47 -14.37 -9.02
C ALA A 68 -4.31 -15.49 -10.06
N ASP A 69 -4.86 -16.67 -9.81
CA ASP A 69 -4.75 -17.83 -10.71
C ASP A 69 -3.30 -18.16 -11.12
N ARG A 70 -2.33 -17.88 -10.23
CA ARG A 70 -0.88 -18.03 -10.44
C ARG A 70 -0.28 -17.13 -11.54
N LYS A 71 -0.96 -16.03 -11.90
CA LYS A 71 -0.50 -15.05 -12.89
C LYS A 71 -0.85 -13.63 -12.47
N VAL A 72 -0.18 -12.64 -13.07
CA VAL A 72 -0.60 -11.24 -12.93
C VAL A 72 -1.83 -11.03 -13.81
N ILE A 73 -2.98 -10.76 -13.20
CA ILE A 73 -4.25 -10.63 -13.92
C ILE A 73 -4.53 -9.19 -14.38
N VAL A 74 -4.02 -8.19 -13.65
CA VAL A 74 -4.14 -6.77 -13.98
C VAL A 74 -3.00 -5.98 -13.37
N THR A 75 -2.56 -4.93 -14.06
CA THR A 75 -1.64 -3.92 -13.51
C THR A 75 -2.11 -2.53 -13.91
N GLY A 76 -2.11 -1.57 -12.99
CA GLY A 76 -2.55 -0.20 -13.28
C GLY A 76 -2.53 0.69 -12.05
N ALA A 77 -3.13 1.87 -12.15
CA ALA A 77 -3.36 2.70 -10.96
C ALA A 77 -4.33 1.99 -10.00
N PRO A 78 -4.22 2.19 -8.67
CA PRO A 78 -5.11 1.54 -7.70
C PRO A 78 -6.61 1.69 -8.05
N ALA A 79 -7.03 2.87 -8.50
CA ALA A 79 -8.41 3.14 -8.88
C ALA A 79 -8.87 2.34 -10.11
N GLU A 80 -8.00 2.16 -11.11
CA GLU A 80 -8.31 1.37 -12.30
C GLU A 80 -8.37 -0.12 -11.97
N VAL A 81 -7.41 -0.59 -11.17
CA VAL A 81 -7.30 -1.98 -10.72
C VAL A 81 -8.52 -2.37 -9.88
N ALA A 82 -9.02 -1.48 -9.02
CA ALA A 82 -10.19 -1.74 -8.18
C ALA A 82 -11.48 -2.00 -8.98
N HIS A 83 -11.56 -1.56 -10.24
CA HIS A 83 -12.70 -1.77 -11.13
C HIS A 83 -12.49 -2.91 -12.13
N PHE A 84 -11.37 -3.65 -12.04
CA PHE A 84 -11.09 -4.75 -12.94
C PHE A 84 -12.06 -5.93 -12.69
N PRO A 85 -12.77 -6.44 -13.72
CA PRO A 85 -13.82 -7.45 -13.55
C PRO A 85 -13.20 -8.83 -13.30
N HIS A 86 -12.87 -9.11 -12.03
CA HIS A 86 -12.34 -10.39 -11.59
C HIS A 86 -12.81 -10.70 -10.16
N PRO A 87 -13.28 -11.93 -9.86
CA PRO A 87 -13.85 -12.27 -8.54
C PRO A 87 -12.93 -11.94 -7.36
N PHE A 88 -11.63 -12.21 -7.50
CA PHE A 88 -10.63 -11.85 -6.48
C PHE A 88 -10.53 -10.34 -6.24
N VAL A 89 -10.52 -9.54 -7.32
CA VAL A 89 -10.43 -8.08 -7.23
C VAL A 89 -11.69 -7.51 -6.60
N GLU A 90 -12.87 -7.96 -7.04
CA GLU A 90 -14.15 -7.56 -6.46
C GLU A 90 -14.20 -7.89 -4.96
N GLN A 91 -13.80 -9.11 -4.57
CA GLN A 91 -13.80 -9.49 -3.16
C GLN A 91 -12.81 -8.66 -2.32
N PHE A 92 -11.62 -8.38 -2.86
CA PHE A 92 -10.57 -7.65 -2.17
C PHE A 92 -10.92 -6.17 -2.02
N PHE A 93 -11.30 -5.49 -3.11
CA PHE A 93 -11.56 -4.04 -3.12
C PHE A 93 -13.00 -3.66 -2.76
N LEU A 94 -14.02 -4.45 -3.12
CA LEU A 94 -15.43 -4.14 -2.85
C LEU A 94 -15.97 -4.81 -1.57
N GLY A 95 -15.16 -5.65 -0.92
CA GLY A 95 -15.42 -6.18 0.41
C GLY A 95 -15.59 -5.07 1.45
N GLU A 96 -16.02 -5.42 2.66
CA GLU A 96 -16.24 -4.45 3.75
C GLU A 96 -14.96 -3.64 4.07
N ARG A 97 -13.79 -4.28 3.99
CA ARG A 97 -12.49 -3.64 4.20
C ARG A 97 -12.15 -2.62 3.11
N GLY A 98 -12.30 -2.99 1.84
CA GLY A 98 -11.99 -2.07 0.74
C GLY A 98 -12.96 -0.92 0.63
N ARG A 99 -14.24 -1.11 0.97
CA ARG A 99 -15.19 -0.01 1.09
C ARG A 99 -14.84 0.97 2.21
N ARG A 100 -14.24 0.51 3.32
CA ARG A 100 -13.76 1.40 4.39
C ARG A 100 -12.50 2.15 3.98
N ALA A 101 -11.56 1.48 3.33
CA ALA A 101 -10.32 2.10 2.84
C ALA A 101 -10.56 3.11 1.70
N MET A 102 -11.56 2.87 0.84
CA MET A 102 -11.94 3.79 -0.24
C MET A 102 -12.98 4.84 0.17
N ALA A 103 -13.59 4.73 1.35
CA ALA A 103 -14.51 5.77 1.82
C ALA A 103 -13.70 7.04 2.11
N PRO A 104 -14.16 8.22 1.68
CA PRO A 104 -13.52 9.46 2.08
C PRO A 104 -13.54 9.52 3.61
N VAL A 105 -12.37 9.73 4.22
CA VAL A 105 -12.24 10.01 5.66
C VAL A 105 -13.25 11.09 5.98
N GLN A 106 -14.33 10.74 6.70
CA GLN A 106 -15.24 11.75 7.21
C GLN A 106 -14.43 12.61 8.16
N ALA A 107 -14.08 13.81 7.70
CA ALA A 107 -13.49 14.86 8.49
C ALA A 107 -14.27 14.94 9.81
N GLY A 108 -13.59 14.61 10.90
CA GLY A 108 -14.12 14.80 12.24
C GLY A 108 -14.59 16.24 12.35
N LYS A 109 -15.91 16.41 12.50
CA LYS A 109 -16.51 17.68 12.85
C LYS A 109 -15.88 18.14 14.16
N GLU A 110 -15.32 19.34 14.12
CA GLU A 110 -15.04 20.17 15.29
C GLU A 110 -16.24 20.13 16.24
N THR A 111 -15.99 19.85 17.52
CA THR A 111 -16.81 20.34 18.63
C THR A 111 -15.91 20.58 19.83
#